data_AF-A0A3S4U9C2-F1
#
_entry.id   AF-A0A3S4U9C2-F1
#
_cell.length_a   1.000
_cell.length_b   1.000
_cell.length_c   1.000
_cell.angle_alpha   90.00
_cell.angle_beta   90.00
_cell.angle_gamma   90.00
#
_symmetry.space_group_name_H-M   'P 1'
#
loop_
_entity.id
_entity.type
_entity.pdbx_description
1 polymer ?
#
loop_
_entity_poly.entity_id
_entity_poly.type
_entity_poly.pdbx_seq_one_letter_code
_entity_poly.pdbx_strand_id
1 'polypeptide(L)'
;MWCNGCSGITRKVLEVKADIGLAYDGDGDRIMMVDHLGNKVDGDQILFIIAREALRSGQLKGGVVGTLMSNMSLEIALKMLGVPFLRANVGDRYVLEKMQENNWTLGGENSGHIIISDKTRQGMELLLH
;
A
#
# COMPACT_ATOMS: atom_id res chain seq x y z
N MET A 1 19.84 13.63 7.24
CA MET A 1 19.11 14.19 8.40
C MET A 1 17.63 13.95 8.16
N TRP A 2 17.10 12.81 8.62
CA TRP A 2 15.66 12.52 8.64
C TRP A 2 15.31 12.06 10.06
N CYS A 3 14.49 12.89 10.70
CA CYS A 3 13.62 12.70 11.86
C CYS A 3 14.15 11.92 13.10
N ASN A 4 14.58 12.68 14.12
CA ASN A 4 14.56 12.26 15.54
C ASN A 4 13.12 12.08 16.10
N GLY A 5 12.07 12.27 15.29
CA GLY A 5 10.66 12.21 15.67
C GLY A 5 9.96 10.85 15.49
N CYS A 6 10.57 9.88 14.79
CA CYS A 6 9.94 8.56 14.57
C CYS A 6 9.67 7.78 15.86
N SER A 7 10.26 8.16 16.99
CA SER A 7 10.06 7.46 18.26
C SER A 7 8.65 7.61 18.84
N GLY A 8 7.93 8.70 18.54
CA GLY A 8 6.66 9.02 19.19
C GLY A 8 5.53 8.06 18.83
N ILE A 9 5.23 7.93 17.53
CA ILE A 9 4.16 7.06 17.04
C ILE A 9 4.51 5.57 17.25
N THR A 10 5.75 5.16 16.96
CA THR A 10 6.22 3.79 17.19
C THR A 10 6.12 3.39 18.66
N ARG A 11 6.59 4.24 19.58
CA ARG A 11 6.46 3.99 21.02
C ARG A 11 5.00 3.89 21.43
N LYS A 12 4.13 4.76 20.89
CA LYS A 12 2.72 4.76 21.27
C LYS A 12 2.00 3.49 20.79
N VAL A 13 2.27 3.04 19.57
CA VAL A 13 1.73 1.78 19.02
C VAL A 13 2.12 0.60 19.91
N LEU A 14 3.39 0.50 20.30
CA LEU A 14 3.88 -0.57 21.17
C LEU A 14 3.32 -0.48 22.60
N GLU A 15 3.21 0.73 23.16
CA GLU A 15 2.65 0.99 24.49
C GLU A 15 1.19 0.56 24.61
N VAL A 16 0.37 0.93 23.61
CA VAL A 16 -1.08 0.63 23.61
C VAL A 16 -1.42 -0.68 22.91
N LYS A 17 -0.43 -1.36 22.32
CA LYS A 17 -0.58 -2.56 21.50
C LYS A 17 -1.57 -2.38 20.35
N ALA A 18 -1.48 -1.24 19.65
CA ALA A 18 -2.31 -0.97 18.49
C ALA A 18 -1.92 -1.86 17.30
N ASP A 19 -2.89 -2.23 16.48
CA ASP A 19 -2.65 -2.99 15.24
C ASP A 19 -1.91 -2.15 14.18
N ILE A 20 -2.15 -0.82 14.18
CA ILE A 20 -1.55 0.15 13.28
C ILE A 20 -1.44 1.53 13.94
N GLY A 21 -0.38 2.27 13.64
CA GLY A 21 -0.22 3.69 13.95
C GLY A 21 -0.14 4.52 12.68
N LEU A 22 -0.78 5.69 12.70
CA LEU A 22 -0.77 6.69 11.64
C LEU A 22 -0.22 7.99 12.22
N ALA A 23 0.79 8.57 11.58
CA ALA A 23 1.32 9.89 11.92
C ALA A 23 1.28 10.78 10.67
N TYR A 24 0.79 12.01 10.82
CA TYR A 24 0.79 13.02 9.77
C TYR A 24 1.89 14.04 10.07
N ASP A 25 2.48 14.66 9.05
CA ASP A 25 3.26 15.88 9.25
C ASP A 25 2.35 17.11 9.40
N GLY A 26 2.96 18.27 9.68
CA GLY A 26 2.24 19.46 10.18
C GLY A 26 1.28 20.11 9.18
N ASP A 27 1.52 19.92 7.89
CA ASP A 27 0.68 20.34 6.76
C ASP A 27 -0.21 19.21 6.22
N GLY A 28 -0.01 17.97 6.70
CA GLY A 28 -0.89 16.84 6.47
C GLY A 28 -0.84 16.27 5.05
N ASP A 29 0.18 16.63 4.28
CA ASP A 29 0.43 16.06 2.96
C ASP A 29 1.22 14.75 3.03
N ARG A 30 1.84 14.42 4.18
CA ARG A 30 2.52 13.13 4.40
C ARG A 30 1.92 12.34 5.52
N ILE A 31 1.89 11.03 5.30
CA ILE A 31 1.50 10.03 6.29
C ILE A 31 2.69 9.09 6.52
N MET A 32 2.93 8.74 7.77
CA MET A 32 3.81 7.66 8.18
C MET A 32 2.97 6.63 8.91
N MET A 33 3.02 5.38 8.42
CA MET A 33 2.36 4.26 9.08
C MET A 33 3.37 3.40 9.82
N VAL A 34 2.95 2.84 10.94
CA VAL A 34 3.74 1.91 11.77
C VAL A 34 2.89 0.69 12.11
N ASP A 35 3.44 -0.52 11.93
CA ASP A 35 2.75 -1.76 12.29
C ASP A 35 2.82 -2.03 13.80
N HIS A 36 2.06 -3.03 14.27
CA HIS A 36 2.06 -3.49 15.67
C HIS A 36 3.44 -3.94 16.20
N LEU A 37 4.44 -4.15 15.34
CA LEU A 37 5.82 -4.50 15.71
C LEU A 37 6.73 -3.27 15.77
N GLY A 38 6.22 -2.09 15.39
CA GLY A 38 6.98 -0.84 15.38
C GLY A 38 7.72 -0.57 14.07
N ASN A 39 7.51 -1.38 13.03
CA ASN A 39 8.16 -1.19 11.73
C ASN A 39 7.42 -0.13 10.91
N LYS A 40 8.18 0.67 10.15
CA LYS A 40 7.60 1.59 9.17
C LYS A 40 6.85 0.78 8.12
N VAL A 41 5.63 1.20 7.82
CA VAL A 41 4.78 0.60 6.80
C VAL A 41 5.06 1.31 5.47
N ASP A 42 5.45 0.55 4.45
CA ASP A 42 5.67 1.05 3.09
C ASP A 42 4.44 0.84 2.18
N GLY A 43 4.54 1.31 0.93
CA GLY A 43 3.47 1.20 -0.06
C GLY A 43 3.01 -0.22 -0.33
N ASP A 44 3.92 -1.19 -0.26
CA ASP A 44 3.57 -2.59 -0.50
C ASP A 44 2.69 -3.15 0.63
N GLN A 45 2.97 -2.78 1.88
CA GLN A 45 2.14 -3.20 3.01
C GLN A 45 0.74 -2.56 2.96
N ILE A 46 0.63 -1.31 2.52
CA ILE A 46 -0.66 -0.64 2.31
C ILE A 46 -1.44 -1.31 1.19
N LEU A 47 -0.76 -1.58 0.07
CA LEU A 47 -1.33 -2.26 -1.08
C LEU A 47 -1.87 -3.64 -0.67
N PHE A 48 -1.13 -4.38 0.16
CA PHE A 48 -1.57 -5.66 0.73
C PHE A 48 -2.83 -5.51 1.60
N ILE A 49 -2.86 -4.53 2.50
CA ILE A 49 -4.02 -4.29 3.39
C ILE A 49 -5.28 -4.02 2.55
N ILE A 50 -5.17 -3.15 1.54
CA ILE A 50 -6.28 -2.82 0.65
C ILE A 50 -6.71 -4.05 -0.17
N ALA A 51 -5.75 -4.81 -0.71
CA ALA A 51 -6.05 -6.03 -1.47
C ALA A 51 -6.78 -7.08 -0.62
N ARG A 52 -6.32 -7.29 0.62
CA ARG A 52 -6.94 -8.22 1.57
C ARG A 52 -8.35 -7.80 1.93
N GLU A 53 -8.59 -6.51 2.18
CA GLU A 53 -9.93 -6.01 2.49
C GLU A 53 -10.87 -6.12 1.29
N ALA A 54 -10.41 -5.72 0.10
CA ALA A 54 -11.17 -5.87 -1.14
C ALA A 54 -11.50 -7.34 -1.44
N LEU A 55 -10.58 -8.27 -1.16
CA LEU A 55 -10.85 -9.70 -1.29
C LEU A 55 -11.91 -10.16 -0.28
N ARG A 56 -11.78 -9.75 0.99
CA ARG A 56 -12.73 -10.09 2.06
C ARG A 56 -14.14 -9.56 1.79
N SER A 57 -14.26 -8.36 1.21
CA SER A 57 -15.54 -7.73 0.87
C SER A 57 -16.11 -8.19 -0.49
N GLY A 58 -15.39 -9.03 -1.24
CA GLY A 58 -15.79 -9.48 -2.57
C GLY A 58 -15.69 -8.40 -3.66
N GLN A 59 -14.94 -7.33 -3.41
CA GLN A 59 -14.78 -6.18 -4.31
C GLN A 59 -13.49 -6.23 -5.15
N LEU A 60 -12.54 -7.10 -4.80
CA LEU A 60 -11.30 -7.24 -5.55
C LEU A 60 -11.58 -7.80 -6.95
N LYS A 61 -11.29 -7.00 -7.99
CA LYS A 61 -11.42 -7.42 -9.38
C LYS A 61 -10.07 -7.89 -9.91
N GLY A 62 -9.95 -9.21 -10.03
CA GLY A 62 -8.74 -9.86 -10.52
C GLY A 62 -7.65 -9.94 -9.47
N GLY A 63 -6.57 -9.17 -9.66
CA GLY A 63 -5.38 -9.21 -8.82
C GLY A 63 -4.82 -7.83 -8.50
N VAL A 64 -3.55 -7.81 -8.11
CA VAL A 64 -2.82 -6.61 -7.70
C VAL A 64 -1.63 -6.39 -8.63
N VAL A 65 -1.44 -5.15 -9.07
CA VAL A 65 -0.23 -4.75 -9.81
C VAL A 65 0.74 -4.01 -8.89
N GLY A 66 1.97 -4.48 -8.78
CA GLY A 66 3.08 -3.74 -8.19
C GLY A 66 4.15 -3.42 -9.23
N THR A 67 5.26 -2.82 -8.84
CA THR A 67 6.41 -2.62 -9.74
C THR A 67 7.48 -3.69 -9.53
N LEU A 68 8.51 -3.65 -10.36
CA LEU A 68 9.75 -4.41 -10.14
C LEU A 68 10.41 -4.11 -8.78
N MET A 69 10.10 -2.96 -8.17
CA MET A 69 10.62 -2.56 -6.86
C MET A 69 9.79 -3.10 -5.68
N SER A 70 8.61 -3.67 -5.92
CA SER A 70 7.78 -4.20 -4.83
C SER A 70 8.48 -5.36 -4.11
N ASN A 71 8.37 -5.36 -2.79
CA ASN A 71 8.95 -6.36 -1.90
C ASN A 71 8.49 -7.78 -2.26
N MET A 72 9.38 -8.76 -2.10
CA MET A 72 9.04 -10.17 -2.30
C MET A 72 8.00 -10.67 -1.27
N SER A 73 7.99 -10.09 -0.07
CA SER A 73 7.01 -10.41 0.98
C SER A 73 5.57 -10.10 0.55
N LEU A 74 5.34 -9.03 -0.21
CA LEU A 74 4.02 -8.71 -0.77
C LEU A 74 3.54 -9.83 -1.70
N GLU A 75 4.39 -10.25 -2.62
CA GLU A 75 4.05 -11.29 -3.59
C GLU A 75 3.74 -12.63 -2.91
N ILE A 76 4.54 -13.01 -1.91
CA ILE A 76 4.29 -14.22 -1.10
C ILE A 76 2.96 -14.09 -0.35
N ALA A 77 2.70 -12.95 0.30
CA ALA A 77 1.49 -12.74 1.07
C ALA A 77 0.22 -12.76 0.19
N LEU A 78 0.25 -12.13 -0.99
CA LEU A 78 -0.85 -12.17 -1.95
C LEU A 78 -1.08 -13.60 -2.47
N LYS A 79 0.00 -14.33 -2.77
CA LYS A 79 -0.09 -15.73 -3.19
C LYS A 79 -0.74 -16.62 -2.13
N MET A 80 -0.44 -16.40 -0.85
CA MET A 80 -1.08 -17.12 0.27
C MET A 80 -2.60 -16.84 0.35
N LEU A 81 -3.05 -15.68 -0.12
CA LEU A 81 -4.47 -15.33 -0.23
C LEU A 81 -5.11 -15.80 -1.55
N GLY A 82 -4.35 -16.43 -2.45
CA GLY A 82 -4.81 -16.80 -3.78
C GLY A 82 -5.01 -15.61 -4.72
N VAL A 83 -4.43 -14.44 -4.39
CA VAL A 83 -4.54 -13.23 -5.19
C VAL A 83 -3.41 -13.18 -6.23
N PRO A 84 -3.72 -13.08 -7.53
CA PRO A 84 -2.71 -12.89 -8.56
C PRO A 84 -1.95 -11.58 -8.36
N PHE A 85 -0.63 -11.61 -8.57
CA PHE A 85 0.23 -10.44 -8.53
C PHE A 85 1.00 -10.29 -9.84
N LEU A 86 1.00 -9.08 -10.40
CA LEU A 86 1.77 -8.74 -11.59
C LEU A 86 2.75 -7.63 -11.27
N ARG A 87 3.94 -7.71 -11.89
CA ARG A 87 4.97 -6.68 -11.80
C ARG A 87 5.01 -5.87 -13.10
N ALA A 88 4.89 -4.56 -12.98
CA ALA A 88 5.11 -3.59 -14.04
C ALA A 88 6.51 -2.96 -13.92
N ASN A 89 6.95 -2.25 -14.97
CA ASN A 89 8.12 -1.38 -14.87
C ASN A 89 7.88 -0.28 -13.81
N VAL A 90 8.96 0.36 -13.34
CA VAL A 90 8.88 1.42 -12.32
C VAL A 90 8.19 2.66 -12.88
N GLY A 91 7.22 3.20 -12.15
CA GLY A 91 6.38 4.34 -12.55
C GLY A 91 4.90 3.99 -12.61
N ASP A 92 4.09 4.83 -11.96
CA ASP A 92 2.62 4.87 -11.94
C ASP A 92 1.95 4.54 -13.30
N ARG A 93 2.47 5.10 -14.40
CA ARG A 93 1.97 4.88 -15.75
C ARG A 93 1.99 3.40 -16.13
N TYR A 94 3.08 2.69 -15.86
CA TYR A 94 3.19 1.27 -16.21
C TYR A 94 2.30 0.40 -15.33
N VAL A 95 2.13 0.79 -14.06
CA VAL A 95 1.18 0.14 -13.16
C VAL A 95 -0.24 0.27 -13.72
N LEU A 96 -0.64 1.50 -14.09
CA LEU A 96 -1.96 1.77 -14.65
C LEU A 96 -2.19 1.05 -15.99
N GLU A 97 -1.22 1.08 -16.91
CA GLU A 97 -1.28 0.35 -18.18
C GLU A 97 -1.49 -1.16 -17.93
N LYS A 98 -0.74 -1.76 -17.00
CA LYS A 98 -0.88 -3.19 -16.65
C LYS A 98 -2.24 -3.50 -16.01
N MET A 99 -2.75 -2.61 -15.16
CA MET A 99 -4.09 -2.74 -14.58
C MET A 99 -5.16 -2.72 -15.66
N GLN A 100 -5.06 -1.80 -16.63
CA GLN A 100 -6.00 -1.70 -17.75
C GLN A 100 -5.94 -2.92 -18.67
N GLU A 101 -4.73 -3.41 -19.01
CA GLU A 101 -4.53 -4.63 -19.81
C GLU A 101 -5.26 -5.85 -19.21
N ASN A 102 -5.29 -5.93 -17.88
CA ASN A 102 -5.88 -7.08 -17.16
C ASN A 102 -7.29 -6.80 -16.64
N ASN A 103 -7.82 -5.59 -16.85
CA ASN A 103 -9.06 -5.10 -16.26
C ASN A 103 -9.11 -5.26 -14.73
N TRP A 104 -7.98 -4.98 -14.06
CA TRP A 104 -7.83 -5.01 -12.61
C TRP A 104 -7.97 -3.61 -12.02
N THR A 105 -8.35 -3.55 -10.74
CA THR A 105 -8.70 -2.27 -10.10
C THR A 105 -7.76 -1.81 -9.01
N LEU A 106 -6.70 -2.58 -8.71
CA LEU A 106 -5.77 -2.27 -7.64
C LEU A 106 -4.32 -2.41 -8.11
N GLY A 107 -3.53 -1.38 -7.85
CA GLY A 107 -2.09 -1.44 -8.01
C GLY A 107 -1.37 -0.34 -7.24
N GLY A 108 -0.05 -0.34 -7.25
CA GLY A 108 0.74 0.71 -6.62
C GLY A 108 2.24 0.47 -6.66
N GLU A 109 2.96 1.38 -6.01
CA GLU A 109 4.41 1.36 -5.88
C GLU A 109 4.83 1.28 -4.41
N ASN A 110 6.01 0.71 -4.13
CA ASN A 110 6.57 0.63 -2.78
C ASN A 110 6.72 2.01 -2.10
N SER A 111 6.90 3.06 -2.89
CA SER A 111 6.93 4.44 -2.38
C SER A 111 5.68 4.82 -1.61
N GLY A 112 4.53 4.21 -1.93
CA GLY A 112 3.24 4.52 -1.32
C GLY A 112 2.22 5.06 -2.30
N HIS A 113 2.58 5.29 -3.58
CA HIS A 113 1.62 5.65 -4.62
C HIS A 113 0.69 4.47 -4.90
N ILE A 114 -0.56 4.55 -4.45
CA ILE A 114 -1.59 3.51 -4.63
C ILE A 114 -2.65 3.97 -5.62
N ILE A 115 -3.04 3.08 -6.53
CA ILE A 115 -4.06 3.29 -7.55
C ILE A 115 -5.24 2.34 -7.27
N ILE A 116 -6.42 2.92 -7.04
CA ILE A 116 -7.70 2.19 -6.96
C ILE A 116 -8.62 2.72 -8.07
N SER A 117 -8.82 1.94 -9.12
CA SER A 117 -9.69 2.31 -10.23
C SER A 117 -11.08 1.71 -10.06
N ASP A 118 -11.92 2.31 -9.21
CA ASP A 118 -13.35 2.01 -9.25
C ASP A 118 -14.05 2.86 -10.33
N LYS A 119 -15.21 2.40 -10.81
CA LYS A 119 -15.95 3.03 -11.94
C LYS A 119 -16.38 4.49 -11.69
N THR A 120 -16.16 5.03 -10.49
CA THR A 120 -16.36 6.43 -10.10
C THR A 120 -15.05 7.21 -10.13
N ARG A 121 -14.50 7.44 -11.33
CA ARG A 121 -13.63 8.55 -11.81
C ARG A 121 -12.89 9.50 -10.83
N GLN A 122 -12.44 9.02 -9.68
CA GLN A 122 -11.55 9.70 -8.73
C GLN A 122 -10.66 8.62 -8.13
N GLY A 123 -9.54 8.33 -8.80
CA GLY A 123 -8.47 7.57 -8.17
C GLY A 123 -8.03 8.35 -6.94
N MET A 124 -8.17 7.77 -5.76
CA MET A 124 -7.52 8.32 -4.57
C MET A 124 -6.03 8.03 -4.69
N GLU A 125 -5.26 9.08 -4.92
CA GLU A 125 -3.80 9.06 -4.86
C GLU A 125 -3.40 9.31 -3.39
N LEU A 126 -3.00 8.24 -2.69
CA LEU A 126 -2.21 8.42 -1.47
C LEU A 126 -0.76 8.60 -1.90
N LEU A 127 -0.21 9.79 -1.70
CA LEU A 127 1.22 10.07 -1.84
C LEU A 127 1.86 9.89 -0.47
N LEU A 128 2.73 8.89 -0.33
CA LEU A 128 3.67 8.81 0.78
C LEU A 128 5.05 9.17 0.22
N HIS A 129 5.61 10.29 0.68
CA HIS A 129 6.99 10.70 0.39
C HIS A 129 7.88 10.49 1.61
#